data_AF-A0A136KGM1-F1
#
_entry.id   AF-A0A136KGM1-F1
#
_cell.length_a   1.000
_cell.length_b   1.000
_cell.length_c   1.000
_cell.angle_alpha   90.00
_cell.angle_beta   90.00
_cell.angle_gamma   90.00
#
_symmetry.space_group_name_H-M   'P 1'
#
loop_
_entity.id
_entity.type
_entity.pdbx_description
1 polymer ?
#
loop_
_entity_poly.entity_id
_entity_poly.type
_entity_poly.pdbx_seq_one_letter_code
_entity_poly.pdbx_strand_id
1 'polypeptide(L)'
;MKKLVGRIHALFIPSHRNNYRARALHVDALAVYVVLAIIVFSLHTPRVQSVLGIAIDITVEQLCALTNAQRASNGVPTLSCSGLLGAAASLKAQDMFAKDYWAHFAPDGTSPWDFF
;
A
#
# COMPACT_ATOMS: atom_id res chain seq x y z
N MET A 1 -43.89 24.07 -6.67
CA MET A 1 -43.89 22.68 -6.16
C MET A 1 -44.05 21.62 -7.26
N LYS A 2 -45.14 21.60 -8.05
CA LYS A 2 -45.39 20.58 -9.09
C LYS A 2 -44.25 20.41 -10.13
N LYS A 3 -43.59 21.52 -10.52
CA LYS A 3 -42.42 21.48 -11.43
C LYS A 3 -41.19 20.79 -10.83
N LEU A 4 -40.98 20.93 -9.51
CA LEU A 4 -39.86 20.31 -8.81
C LEU A 4 -40.06 18.80 -8.69
N VAL A 5 -41.26 18.38 -8.28
CA VAL A 5 -41.66 16.97 -8.20
C VAL A 5 -41.50 16.29 -9.57
N GLY A 6 -41.93 16.96 -10.65
CA GLY A 6 -41.75 16.44 -12.00
C GLY A 6 -40.29 16.29 -12.45
N ARG A 7 -39.37 17.13 -11.93
CA ARG A 7 -37.93 17.02 -12.22
C ARG A 7 -37.29 15.86 -11.46
N ILE A 8 -37.64 15.68 -10.18
CA ILE A 8 -37.17 14.56 -9.35
C ILE A 8 -37.66 13.23 -9.94
N HIS A 9 -38.94 13.17 -10.34
CA HIS A 9 -39.50 11.98 -10.99
C HIS A 9 -38.75 11.64 -12.29
N ALA A 10 -38.41 12.62 -13.13
CA ALA A 10 -37.66 12.38 -14.37
C ALA A 10 -36.19 11.97 -14.13
N LEU A 11 -35.62 12.29 -12.96
CA LEU A 11 -34.27 11.90 -12.58
C LEU A 11 -34.18 10.40 -12.25
N PHE A 12 -35.14 9.88 -11.48
CA PHE A 12 -35.08 8.50 -10.94
C PHE A 12 -36.03 7.51 -11.61
N ILE A 13 -37.15 7.96 -12.20
CA ILE A 13 -38.21 7.09 -12.71
C ILE A 13 -38.30 7.19 -14.24
N PRO A 14 -38.13 6.07 -14.98
CA PRO A 14 -38.42 5.99 -16.40
C PRO A 14 -39.87 6.36 -16.72
N SER A 15 -40.08 7.20 -17.73
CA SER A 15 -41.39 7.62 -18.19
C SER A 15 -41.31 8.09 -19.65
N HIS A 16 -42.46 8.28 -20.30
CA HIS A 16 -42.52 8.86 -21.64
C HIS A 16 -41.81 10.23 -21.73
N ARG A 17 -41.67 10.97 -20.63
CA ARG A 17 -41.04 12.30 -20.59
C ARG A 17 -39.50 12.27 -20.57
N ASN A 18 -38.88 11.14 -20.27
CA ASN A 18 -37.42 10.95 -20.29
C ASN A 18 -37.00 9.79 -21.21
N ASN A 19 -37.76 9.55 -22.28
CA ASN A 19 -37.49 8.49 -23.25
C ASN A 19 -37.32 7.10 -22.59
N TYR A 20 -38.11 6.84 -21.54
CA TYR A 20 -38.06 5.61 -20.74
C TYR A 20 -36.69 5.29 -20.14
N ARG A 21 -35.83 6.31 -19.95
CA ARG A 21 -34.54 6.19 -19.28
C ARG A 21 -34.43 7.24 -18.19
N ALA A 22 -34.18 6.78 -16.97
CA ALA A 22 -33.94 7.67 -15.83
C ALA A 22 -32.71 8.54 -16.13
N ARG A 23 -32.83 9.88 -15.99
CA ARG A 23 -31.73 10.80 -16.29
C ARG A 23 -30.48 10.56 -15.44
N ALA A 24 -30.65 10.01 -14.24
CA ALA A 24 -29.56 9.56 -13.38
C ALA A 24 -28.65 8.49 -14.03
N LEU A 25 -29.13 7.79 -15.07
CA LEU A 25 -28.40 6.75 -15.79
C LEU A 25 -27.89 7.21 -17.17
N HIS A 26 -27.99 8.50 -17.49
CA HIS A 26 -27.41 9.07 -18.73
C HIS A 26 -25.90 9.34 -18.56
N VAL A 27 -25.19 9.42 -19.69
CA VAL A 27 -23.74 9.73 -19.71
C VAL A 27 -23.46 11.11 -19.11
N ASP A 28 -24.36 12.07 -19.31
CA ASP A 28 -24.24 13.42 -18.71
C ASP A 28 -24.27 13.36 -17.17
N ALA A 29 -25.05 12.44 -16.59
CA ALA A 29 -25.09 12.22 -15.15
C ALA A 29 -23.82 11.54 -14.64
N LEU A 30 -23.21 10.64 -15.43
CA LEU A 30 -21.91 10.05 -15.10
C LEU A 30 -20.83 11.11 -14.96
N ALA A 31 -20.78 12.11 -15.84
CA ALA A 31 -19.85 13.23 -15.72
C ALA A 31 -20.02 13.98 -14.39
N VAL A 32 -21.27 14.25 -13.99
CA VAL A 32 -21.58 14.87 -12.69
C VAL A 32 -21.13 13.98 -11.52
N TYR A 33 -21.34 12.66 -11.58
CA TYR A 33 -20.88 11.73 -10.56
C TYR A 33 -19.35 11.68 -10.44
N VAL A 34 -18.64 11.68 -11.57
CA VAL A 34 -17.17 11.68 -11.58
C VAL A 34 -16.63 12.96 -10.94
N VAL A 35 -17.18 14.13 -11.29
CA VAL A 35 -16.79 15.40 -10.67
C VAL A 35 -17.06 15.39 -9.16
N LEU A 36 -18.23 14.92 -8.73
CA LEU A 36 -18.58 14.77 -7.32
C LEU A 36 -17.62 13.82 -6.59
N ALA A 37 -17.28 12.68 -7.21
CA ALA A 37 -16.35 11.72 -6.65
C ALA A 37 -14.94 12.32 -6.46
N ILE A 38 -14.45 13.09 -7.44
CA ILE A 38 -13.17 13.80 -7.34
C ILE A 38 -13.19 14.84 -6.21
N ILE A 39 -14.27 15.61 -6.10
CA ILE A 39 -14.42 16.61 -5.03
C ILE A 39 -14.42 15.92 -3.66
N VAL A 40 -15.25 14.88 -3.49
CA VAL A 40 -15.33 14.12 -2.23
C VAL A 40 -13.98 13.50 -1.90
N PHE A 41 -13.30 12.87 -2.86
CA PHE A 41 -11.98 12.28 -2.69
C PHE A 41 -10.94 13.33 -2.27
N SER A 42 -10.96 14.52 -2.90
CA SER A 42 -10.04 15.62 -2.59
C SER A 42 -10.24 16.15 -1.17
N LEU A 43 -11.50 16.26 -0.72
CA LEU A 43 -11.85 16.70 0.64
C LEU A 43 -11.57 15.64 1.71
N HIS A 44 -11.57 14.36 1.33
CA HIS A 44 -11.36 13.23 2.24
C HIS A 44 -10.01 12.57 2.06
N THR A 45 -9.03 13.21 1.41
CA THR A 45 -7.69 12.61 1.31
C THR A 45 -7.18 12.34 2.72
N PRO A 46 -7.12 11.08 3.18
CA PRO A 46 -6.39 10.81 4.41
C PRO A 46 -4.97 11.26 4.12
N ARG A 47 -4.30 11.87 5.11
CA ARG A 47 -2.85 12.00 5.05
C ARG A 47 -2.31 10.59 4.87
N VAL A 48 -2.05 10.20 3.62
CA VAL A 48 -1.26 9.03 3.30
C VAL A 48 0.11 9.37 3.85
N GLN A 49 0.31 9.05 5.13
CA GLN A 49 1.64 8.83 5.66
C GLN A 49 2.32 7.92 4.65
N SER A 50 3.54 8.26 4.27
CA SER A 50 4.30 7.62 3.19
C SER A 50 4.38 6.10 3.37
N VAL A 51 3.37 5.37 2.89
CA VAL A 51 3.36 3.91 2.77
C VAL A 51 3.89 3.50 1.39
N LEU A 52 4.06 4.46 0.47
CA LEU A 52 4.90 4.25 -0.68
C LEU A 52 6.34 4.10 -0.18
N GLY A 53 6.91 2.90 -0.32
CA GLY A 53 8.34 2.63 -0.19
C GLY A 53 9.16 3.34 -1.27
N ILE A 54 9.03 4.67 -1.35
CA ILE A 54 9.90 5.54 -2.14
C ILE A 54 11.29 5.39 -1.50
N ALA A 55 12.08 4.51 -2.09
CA ALA A 55 13.53 4.37 -1.96
C ALA A 55 14.07 4.82 -0.59
N ILE A 56 13.78 4.05 0.45
CA ILE A 56 14.60 4.11 1.66
C ILE A 56 15.90 3.38 1.33
N ASP A 57 16.98 4.15 1.21
CA ASP A 57 18.34 3.62 1.15
C ASP A 57 18.67 3.04 2.53
N ILE A 58 18.25 1.79 2.78
CA ILE A 58 18.55 1.09 4.02
C ILE A 58 19.95 0.50 3.87
N THR A 59 20.95 1.18 4.40
CA THR A 59 22.30 0.61 4.50
C THR A 59 22.40 -0.33 5.69
N VAL A 60 23.34 -1.29 5.62
CA VAL A 60 23.61 -2.22 6.73
C VAL A 60 24.03 -1.46 7.98
N GLU A 61 24.82 -0.39 7.82
CA GLU A 61 25.30 0.46 8.90
C GLU A 61 24.15 1.19 9.60
N GLN A 62 23.20 1.72 8.82
CA GLN A 62 22.04 2.41 9.37
C GLN A 62 21.12 1.43 10.11
N LEU A 63 20.87 0.25 9.55
CA LEU A 63 20.07 -0.80 10.21
C LEU A 63 20.70 -1.22 11.54
N CYS A 64 22.02 -1.41 11.55
CA CYS A 64 22.82 -1.69 12.74
C CYS A 64 22.72 -0.59 13.80
N ALA A 65 22.88 0.67 13.40
CA ALA A 65 22.81 1.82 14.29
C ALA A 65 21.41 1.95 14.93
N LEU A 66 20.35 1.81 14.13
CA LEU A 66 18.96 1.86 14.61
C LEU A 66 18.64 0.69 15.56
N THR A 67 19.12 -0.51 15.23
CA THR A 67 18.97 -1.68 16.11
C THR A 67 19.67 -1.42 17.45
N ASN A 68 20.88 -0.88 17.45
CA ASN A 68 21.62 -0.54 18.67
C ASN A 68 20.98 0.60 19.47
N ALA A 69 20.38 1.59 18.82
CA ALA A 69 19.59 2.63 19.49
C ALA A 69 18.41 2.01 20.25
N GLN A 70 17.71 1.05 19.63
CA GLN A 70 16.63 0.31 20.29
C GLN A 70 17.13 -0.63 21.39
N ARG A 71 18.32 -1.22 21.25
CA ARG A 71 18.94 -2.02 22.32
C ARG A 71 19.28 -1.16 23.54
N ALA A 72 19.87 0.01 23.30
CA ALA A 72 20.20 0.97 24.34
C ALA A 72 18.94 1.49 25.06
N SER A 73 17.84 1.77 24.34
CA SER A 73 16.57 2.18 24.95
C SER A 73 15.95 1.10 25.85
N ASN A 74 16.23 -0.18 25.56
CA ASN A 74 15.82 -1.31 26.38
C ASN A 74 16.85 -1.71 27.45
N GLY A 75 17.93 -0.92 27.64
CA GLY A 75 18.94 -1.17 28.67
C GLY A 75 19.82 -2.39 28.43
N VAL A 76 19.90 -2.91 27.20
CA VAL A 76 20.78 -4.04 26.86
C VAL A 76 22.01 -3.56 26.07
N PRO A 77 23.18 -4.23 26.20
CA PRO A 77 24.41 -3.82 25.53
C PRO A 77 24.27 -3.76 24.01
N THR A 78 25.00 -2.86 23.35
CA THR A 78 25.04 -2.76 21.89
C THR A 78 25.76 -3.96 21.26
N LEU A 79 25.44 -4.26 20.01
CA LEU A 79 26.11 -5.28 19.20
C LEU A 79 27.17 -4.63 18.30
N SER A 80 28.23 -5.39 18.01
CA SER A 80 29.18 -5.03 16.95
C SER A 80 28.68 -5.60 15.61
N CYS A 81 28.61 -4.76 14.59
CA CYS A 81 28.21 -5.22 13.26
C CYS A 81 29.37 -5.91 12.54
N SER A 82 29.14 -7.15 12.14
CA SER A 82 30.13 -8.03 11.53
C SER A 82 29.96 -8.07 10.02
N GLY A 83 31.00 -7.73 9.27
CA GLY A 83 31.01 -7.84 7.81
C GLY A 83 30.83 -9.28 7.33
N LEU A 84 31.36 -10.27 8.06
CA LEU A 84 31.19 -11.69 7.75
C LEU A 84 29.71 -12.09 7.84
N LEU A 85 29.02 -11.69 8.92
CA LEU A 85 27.58 -11.97 9.07
C LEU A 85 26.73 -11.20 8.06
N GLY A 86 27.16 -10.00 7.67
CA GLY A 86 26.53 -9.25 6.58
C GLY A 86 26.63 -9.97 5.24
N ALA A 87 27.79 -10.54 4.92
CA ALA A 87 27.99 -11.34 3.72
C ALA A 87 27.12 -12.62 3.75
N ALA A 88 27.09 -13.34 4.87
CA ALA A 88 26.23 -14.51 5.05
C ALA A 88 24.74 -14.17 4.85
N ALA A 89 24.27 -13.06 5.42
CA ALA A 89 22.90 -12.59 5.24
C ALA A 89 22.57 -12.23 3.77
N SER A 90 23.51 -11.62 3.06
CA SER A 90 23.40 -11.34 1.62
C SER A 90 23.28 -12.62 0.80
N LEU A 91 24.10 -13.63 1.09
CA LEU A 91 24.04 -14.92 0.40
C LEU A 91 22.72 -15.66 0.67
N LYS A 92 22.23 -15.63 1.92
CA LYS A 92 20.90 -16.17 2.25
C LYS A 92 19.77 -15.47 1.50
N ALA A 93 19.83 -14.14 1.39
CA ALA A 93 18.85 -13.37 0.64
C ALA A 93 18.87 -13.73 -0.86
N GLN A 94 20.06 -13.91 -1.45
CA GLN A 94 20.21 -14.36 -2.82
C GLN A 94 19.62 -15.76 -3.03
N ASP A 95 19.83 -16.69 -2.10
CA ASP A 95 19.23 -18.02 -2.15
C ASP A 95 17.70 -17.97 -2.06
N MET A 96 17.14 -17.13 -1.18
CA MET A 96 15.68 -16.87 -1.10
C MET A 96 15.10 -16.38 -2.43
N PHE A 97 15.76 -15.44 -3.09
CA PHE A 97 15.32 -14.95 -4.40
C PHE A 97 15.48 -15.99 -5.51
N ALA A 98 16.57 -16.76 -5.51
CA ALA A 98 16.85 -17.75 -6.55
C ALA A 98 15.89 -18.95 -6.51
N LYS A 99 15.42 -19.33 -5.31
CA LYS A 99 14.56 -20.49 -5.08
C LYS A 99 13.10 -20.12 -4.75
N ASP A 100 12.75 -18.83 -4.86
CA ASP A 100 11.42 -18.27 -4.62
C ASP A 100 10.80 -18.71 -3.29
N TYR A 101 11.52 -18.48 -2.19
CA TYR A 101 11.02 -18.80 -0.85
C TYR A 101 11.34 -17.70 0.16
N TRP A 102 10.56 -17.68 1.25
CA TRP A 102 10.75 -16.77 2.38
C TRP A 102 10.66 -17.54 3.70
N ALA A 103 11.78 -18.12 4.13
CA ALA A 103 11.84 -18.93 5.34
C ALA A 103 13.26 -19.02 5.91
N HIS A 104 13.38 -19.45 7.17
CA HIS A 104 14.68 -19.72 7.79
C HIS A 104 15.41 -20.86 7.07
N PHE A 105 14.71 -21.96 6.77
CA PHE A 105 15.25 -23.08 6.00
C PHE A 105 14.73 -23.03 4.57
N ALA A 106 15.58 -23.33 3.61
CA ALA A 106 15.17 -23.48 2.22
C ALA A 106 14.31 -24.75 2.03
N PRO A 107 13.51 -24.83 0.94
CA PRO A 107 12.72 -26.02 0.63
C PRO A 107 13.54 -27.31 0.47
N ASP A 108 14.83 -27.19 0.15
CA ASP A 108 15.78 -28.29 0.03
C ASP A 108 16.50 -28.64 1.35
N GLY A 109 16.15 -27.95 2.45
CA GLY A 109 16.73 -28.14 3.76
C GLY A 109 17.95 -27.27 4.09
N THR A 110 18.41 -26.42 3.16
CA THR A 110 19.54 -25.49 3.41
C THR A 110 19.22 -24.60 4.61
N SER A 111 20.07 -24.64 5.62
CA SER A 111 19.95 -23.90 6.87
C SER A 111 20.50 -22.47 6.73
N PRO A 112 20.11 -21.54 7.62
CA PRO A 112 20.75 -20.22 7.69
C PRO A 112 22.26 -20.28 7.96
N TRP A 113 22.73 -21.42 8.47
CA TRP A 113 24.08 -21.65 8.92
C TRP A 113 25.02 -22.10 7.79
N ASP A 114 24.48 -22.49 6.64
CA ASP A 114 25.31 -22.94 5.51
C ASP A 114 25.99 -21.79 4.75
N PHE A 115 25.77 -20.54 5.19
CA PHE A 115 26.25 -19.31 4.52
C PHE A 115 27.39 -18.59 5.25
N PHE A 116 27.94 -19.16 6.34
CA PHE A 116 29.00 -18.56 7.16
C PHE A 116 30.38 -19.20 6.99
#